data_AF-A0AAU2I0E8-F1
#
_entry.id   AF-A0AAU2I0E8-F1
#
_cell.length_a   1.000
_cell.length_b   1.000
_cell.length_c   1.000
_cell.angle_alpha   90.00
_cell.angle_beta   90.00
_cell.angle_gamma   90.00
#
_symmetry.space_group_name_H-M   'P 1'
#
loop_
_entity.id
_entity.type
_entity.pdbx_description
1 polymer ?
#
loop_
_entity_poly.entity_id
_entity_poly.type
_entity_poly.pdbx_seq_one_letter_code
_entity_poly.pdbx_strand_id
1 'polypeptide(L)'
;MSLRYFNQTGWTAIFNGTDTEIGRMVSVEGWDQETRTALVVDPKRGSLRPVTDYEDFSHLEKAEQIVAAVPGGGWQVYWKDEGPGGTPLTEQVLAWLITSQGRATAITVDVHGHVEDADGADAFIPPGEESV
;
A
#
# COMPACT_ATOMS: atom_id res chain seq x y z
N MET A 1 -3.73 6.20 -3.26
CA MET A 1 -3.84 5.59 -1.91
C MET A 1 -2.42 5.26 -1.51
N SER A 2 -1.75 6.06 -0.66
CA SER A 2 -0.30 5.91 -0.45
C SER A 2 0.10 4.45 -0.23
N LEU A 3 1.10 3.96 -0.96
CA LEU A 3 1.75 2.62 -0.91
C LEU A 3 2.05 2.04 0.50
N ARG A 4 1.73 2.79 1.57
CA ARG A 4 1.96 2.51 2.98
C ARG A 4 1.05 1.45 3.60
N TYR A 5 0.02 0.97 2.90
CA TYR A 5 -0.95 0.02 3.46
C TYR A 5 -0.75 -1.45 3.03
N PHE A 6 0.34 -1.75 2.32
CA PHE A 6 0.67 -3.13 1.99
C PHE A 6 1.53 -3.75 3.08
N ASN A 7 1.18 -4.95 3.51
CA ASN A 7 2.07 -5.76 4.34
C ASN A 7 1.96 -7.25 4.03
N GLN A 8 2.98 -7.99 4.47
CA GLN A 8 3.15 -9.41 4.13
C GLN A 8 2.00 -10.28 4.64
N THR A 9 1.36 -9.91 5.74
CA THR A 9 0.32 -10.73 6.38
C THR A 9 -1.10 -10.34 5.97
N GLY A 10 -1.29 -9.16 5.38
CA GLY A 10 -2.61 -8.58 5.12
C GLY A 10 -3.31 -8.07 6.37
N TRP A 11 -2.56 -7.75 7.44
CA TRP A 11 -3.11 -7.28 8.71
C TRP A 11 -2.30 -6.13 9.30
N THR A 12 -2.99 -5.11 9.79
CA THR A 12 -2.42 -3.99 10.52
C THR A 12 -2.98 -3.99 11.93
N ALA A 13 -2.12 -3.77 12.92
CA ALA A 13 -2.51 -3.57 14.30
C ALA A 13 -2.76 -2.08 14.56
N ILE A 14 -3.93 -1.77 15.11
CA ILE A 14 -4.34 -0.43 15.50
C ILE A 14 -4.14 -0.27 17.00
N PHE A 15 -3.43 0.77 17.37
CA PHE A 15 -3.22 1.15 18.76
C PHE A 15 -3.87 2.52 18.99
N ASN A 16 -4.84 2.56 19.90
CA ASN A 16 -5.45 3.80 20.35
C ASN A 16 -4.51 4.37 21.39
N GLY A 17 -3.50 5.11 20.93
CA GLY A 17 -2.49 5.69 21.82
C GLY A 17 -3.13 6.38 23.03
N THR A 18 -2.37 6.53 24.10
CA THR A 18 -2.82 7.30 25.26
C THR A 18 -2.94 8.78 24.88
N ASP A 19 -3.55 9.62 25.72
CA ASP A 19 -3.83 11.06 25.46
C ASP A 19 -2.64 11.90 24.94
N THR A 20 -1.41 11.37 24.96
CA THR A 20 -0.17 12.01 24.50
C THR A 20 0.48 11.40 23.24
N GLU A 21 0.01 10.25 22.74
CA GLU A 21 0.51 9.65 21.50
C GLU A 21 -0.65 9.46 20.52
N ILE A 22 -0.57 10.10 19.35
CA ILE A 22 -1.52 9.90 18.25
C ILE A 22 -1.53 8.40 17.93
N GLY A 23 -2.72 7.81 17.82
CA GLY A 23 -2.90 6.39 17.54
C GLY A 23 -1.98 5.91 16.41
N ARG A 24 -1.30 4.79 16.65
CA ARG A 24 -0.31 4.23 15.71
C ARG A 24 -0.89 3.03 14.99
N MET A 25 -0.56 2.93 13.71
CA MET A 25 -0.87 1.78 12.86
C MET A 25 0.45 1.07 12.56
N VAL A 26 0.54 -0.22 12.87
CA VAL A 26 1.76 -1.01 12.67
C VAL A 26 1.44 -2.28 11.90
N SER A 27 2.24 -2.60 10.89
CA SER A 27 2.12 -3.87 10.16
C SER A 27 2.29 -5.06 11.10
N VAL A 28 1.42 -6.06 10.95
CA VAL A 28 1.61 -7.37 11.59
C VAL A 28 2.66 -8.13 10.78
N GLU A 29 3.73 -8.56 11.45
CA GLU A 29 4.84 -9.28 10.82
C GLU A 29 4.67 -10.79 10.89
N GLY A 30 3.80 -11.27 11.78
CA GLY A 30 3.55 -12.70 11.91
C GLY A 30 2.54 -13.05 12.98
N TRP A 31 2.44 -14.34 13.27
CA TRP A 31 1.52 -14.90 14.23
C TRP A 31 2.27 -15.86 15.14
N ASP A 32 2.11 -15.69 16.44
CA ASP A 32 2.54 -16.68 17.41
C ASP A 32 1.77 -17.99 17.18
N GLN A 33 2.48 -19.10 17.00
CA GLN A 33 1.84 -20.35 16.56
C GLN A 33 1.01 -21.02 17.66
N GLU A 34 1.37 -20.80 18.94
CA GLU A 34 0.71 -21.41 20.08
C GLU A 34 -0.54 -20.63 20.48
N THR A 35 -0.38 -19.32 20.70
CA THR A 35 -1.45 -18.42 21.16
C THR A 35 -2.30 -17.88 20.03
N ARG A 36 -1.84 -17.97 18.77
CA ARG A 36 -2.46 -17.37 17.58
C ARG A 36 -2.56 -15.85 17.67
N THR A 37 -1.69 -15.23 18.47
CA THR A 37 -1.65 -13.77 18.65
C THR A 37 -0.83 -13.11 17.55
N ALA A 38 -1.28 -11.95 17.06
CA ALA A 38 -0.54 -11.16 16.09
C ALA A 38 0.76 -10.62 16.71
N LEU A 39 1.83 -10.62 15.91
CA LEU A 39 3.15 -10.13 16.30
C LEU A 39 3.50 -8.85 15.52
N VAL A 40 4.02 -7.85 16.23
CA VAL A 40 4.54 -6.60 15.65
C VAL A 40 6.00 -6.42 16.05
N VAL A 41 6.75 -5.64 15.28
CA VAL A 41 8.12 -5.26 15.64
C VAL A 41 8.10 -4.21 16.74
N ASP A 42 8.83 -4.47 17.82
CA ASP A 42 9.27 -3.44 18.77
C ASP A 42 10.59 -2.84 18.26
N PRO A 43 10.60 -1.62 17.69
CA PRO A 43 11.83 -1.04 17.14
C PRO A 43 12.84 -0.67 18.21
N LYS A 44 12.42 -0.43 19.46
CA LYS A 44 13.33 -0.09 20.56
C LYS A 44 14.11 -1.33 21.03
N ARG A 45 13.46 -2.50 20.97
CA ARG A 45 14.07 -3.77 21.41
C ARG A 45 14.62 -4.60 20.26
N GLY A 46 14.23 -4.31 19.02
CA GLY A 46 14.62 -5.08 17.85
C GLY A 46 14.06 -6.51 17.86
N SER A 47 12.86 -6.72 18.40
CA SER A 47 12.26 -8.05 18.52
C SER A 47 10.76 -8.05 18.19
N LEU A 48 10.23 -9.23 17.84
CA LEU A 48 8.80 -9.43 17.68
C LEU A 48 8.12 -9.54 19.04
N ARG A 49 7.00 -8.84 19.20
CA ARG A 49 6.18 -8.85 20.41
C ARG A 49 4.70 -9.09 20.07
N PRO A 50 3.98 -9.85 20.90
CA PRO A 50 2.53 -9.92 20.83
C PRO A 50 1.90 -8.53 20.90
N VAL A 51 0.88 -8.28 20.08
CA VAL A 51 0.10 -7.03 20.16
C VAL A 51 -0.56 -6.85 21.53
N THR A 52 -0.88 -7.95 22.21
CA THR A 52 -1.47 -7.96 23.55
C THR A 52 -0.52 -7.52 24.66
N ASP A 53 0.78 -7.38 24.39
CA ASP A 53 1.74 -6.83 25.35
C ASP A 53 1.64 -5.30 25.48
N TYR A 54 0.87 -4.66 24.61
CA TYR A 54 0.69 -3.21 24.56
C TYR A 54 -0.70 -2.85 25.07
N GLU A 55 -0.77 -2.07 26.15
CA GLU A 55 -2.03 -1.68 26.79
C GLU A 55 -2.93 -0.84 25.86
N ASP A 56 -2.33 -0.12 24.91
CA ASP A 56 -3.00 0.73 23.91
C ASP A 56 -3.47 -0.05 22.68
N PHE A 57 -3.24 -1.37 22.60
CA PHE A 57 -3.74 -2.18 21.50
C PHE A 57 -5.26 -2.19 21.45
N SER A 58 -5.81 -1.82 20.29
CA SER A 58 -7.26 -1.75 20.09
C SER A 58 -7.78 -2.98 19.36
N HIS A 59 -7.34 -3.17 18.12
CA HIS A 59 -7.84 -4.24 17.26
C HIS A 59 -6.93 -4.44 16.04
N LEU A 60 -7.24 -5.48 15.26
CA LEU A 60 -6.63 -5.71 13.96
C LEU A 60 -7.57 -5.22 12.86
N GLU A 61 -7.00 -4.56 11.87
CA GLU A 61 -7.68 -4.23 10.62
C GLU A 61 -7.04 -5.01 9.46
N LYS A 62 -7.85 -5.34 8.46
CA LYS A 62 -7.32 -5.95 7.24
C LYS A 62 -6.52 -4.91 6.47
N ALA A 63 -5.30 -5.28 6.13
CA ALA A 63 -4.47 -4.58 5.16
C ALA A 63 -4.56 -5.28 3.80
N GLU A 64 -4.22 -4.56 2.73
CA GLU A 64 -4.07 -5.21 1.44
C GLU A 64 -2.75 -6.00 1.43
N GLN A 65 -2.81 -7.28 1.05
CA GLN A 65 -1.62 -8.09 0.85
C GLN A 65 -1.33 -8.17 -0.65
N ILE A 66 -0.11 -7.82 -1.08
CA ILE A 66 0.33 -8.04 -2.45
C ILE A 66 0.76 -9.50 -2.62
N VAL A 67 0.18 -10.17 -3.61
CA VAL A 67 0.48 -11.58 -3.93
C VAL A 67 1.24 -11.74 -5.23
N ALA A 68 1.24 -10.74 -6.11
CA ALA A 68 2.03 -10.73 -7.33
C ALA A 68 2.30 -9.30 -7.82
N ALA A 69 3.37 -9.16 -8.61
CA ALA A 69 3.62 -7.99 -9.46
C ALA A 69 3.67 -8.47 -10.93
N VAL A 70 2.85 -7.88 -11.78
CA VAL A 70 2.76 -8.21 -13.21
C VAL A 70 3.32 -7.04 -14.04
N PRO A 71 4.12 -7.26 -15.09
CA PRO A 71 4.62 -6.18 -15.93
C PRO A 71 3.48 -5.33 -16.52
N GLY A 72 3.70 -4.02 -16.61
CA GLY A 72 2.69 -3.07 -17.09
C GLY A 72 2.29 -3.26 -18.55
N GLY A 73 3.12 -3.91 -19.35
CA GLY A 73 2.73 -4.43 -20.67
C GLY A 73 2.42 -3.35 -21.72
N GLY A 74 2.89 -2.12 -21.52
CA GLY A 74 2.66 -0.99 -22.43
C GLY A 74 1.38 -0.21 -22.13
N TRP A 75 0.67 -0.52 -21.05
CA TRP A 75 -0.45 0.29 -20.58
C TRP A 75 0.03 1.66 -20.13
N GLN A 76 -0.85 2.66 -20.25
CA GLN A 76 -0.64 4.00 -19.74
C GLN A 76 -1.77 4.41 -18.81
N VAL A 77 -1.49 5.39 -17.98
CA VAL A 77 -2.45 6.01 -17.07
C VAL A 77 -2.60 7.47 -17.45
N TYR A 78 -3.84 7.95 -17.42
CA TYR A 78 -4.19 9.32 -17.75
C TYR A 78 -4.86 10.02 -16.56
N TRP A 79 -4.44 11.27 -16.34
CA TRP A 79 -5.06 12.23 -15.44
C TRP A 79 -5.32 13.52 -16.20
N LYS A 80 -6.45 14.16 -15.97
CA LYS A 80 -6.82 15.41 -16.66
C LYS A 80 -6.13 16.66 -16.10
N ASP A 81 -5.70 16.64 -14.84
CA ASP A 81 -5.28 17.83 -14.08
C ASP A 81 -4.07 17.64 -13.16
N GLU A 82 -3.37 16.49 -13.21
CA GLU A 82 -2.19 16.22 -12.37
C GLU A 82 -0.85 16.64 -13.02
N GLY A 83 -0.88 17.16 -14.26
CA GLY A 83 0.31 17.65 -14.96
C GLY A 83 0.75 19.05 -14.53
N PRO A 84 1.94 19.50 -14.97
CA PRO A 84 2.46 20.82 -14.63
C PRO A 84 1.50 21.96 -14.98
N GLY A 85 1.05 22.71 -13.96
CA GLY A 85 0.09 23.79 -14.16
C GLY A 85 -1.36 23.32 -14.35
N GLY A 86 -1.69 22.11 -13.92
CA GLY A 86 -3.05 21.55 -14.02
C GLY A 86 -3.39 21.01 -15.41
N THR A 87 -2.38 20.67 -16.21
CA THR A 87 -2.58 20.10 -17.54
C THR A 87 -2.81 18.59 -17.45
N PRO A 88 -3.34 17.97 -18.51
CA PRO A 88 -3.35 16.51 -18.59
C PRO A 88 -1.95 15.92 -18.44
N LEU A 89 -1.89 14.76 -17.79
CA LEU A 89 -0.68 13.97 -17.58
C LEU A 89 -0.95 12.55 -18.06
N THR A 90 0.03 11.97 -18.75
CA THR A 90 0.02 10.56 -19.10
C THR A 90 1.34 9.93 -18.71
N GLU A 91 1.28 8.82 -17.98
CA GLU A 91 2.45 8.08 -17.56
C GLU A 91 2.36 6.62 -17.96
N GLN A 92 3.51 5.96 -18.08
CA GLN A 92 3.57 4.54 -18.36
C GLN A 92 3.28 3.73 -17.09
N VAL A 93 2.46 2.70 -17.21
CA VAL A 93 2.35 1.67 -16.18
C VAL A 93 3.61 0.81 -16.24
N LEU A 94 4.39 0.82 -15.16
CA LEU A 94 5.53 -0.07 -15.00
C LEU A 94 5.11 -1.49 -14.64
N ALA A 95 4.17 -1.60 -13.69
CA ALA A 95 3.69 -2.86 -13.16
C ALA A 95 2.29 -2.73 -12.57
N TRP A 96 1.61 -3.87 -12.43
CA TRP A 96 0.37 -4.04 -11.72
C TRP A 96 0.64 -4.82 -10.43
N LEU A 97 0.31 -4.25 -9.29
CA LEU A 97 0.29 -4.96 -8.02
C LEU A 97 -1.04 -5.69 -7.89
N ILE A 98 -0.99 -7.00 -7.75
CA ILE A 98 -2.17 -7.85 -7.54
C ILE A 98 -2.32 -8.12 -6.06
N THR A 99 -3.46 -7.72 -5.49
CA THR A 99 -3.77 -7.99 -4.09
C THR A 99 -4.36 -9.40 -3.92
N SER A 100 -4.29 -9.94 -2.70
CA SER A 100 -4.94 -11.22 -2.35
C SER A 100 -6.45 -11.22 -2.54
N GLN A 101 -7.08 -10.05 -2.68
CA GLN A 101 -8.50 -9.88 -2.96
C GLN A 101 -8.80 -9.78 -4.47
N GLY A 102 -7.78 -9.90 -5.33
CA GLY A 102 -7.92 -9.84 -6.78
C GLY A 102 -8.00 -8.42 -7.36
N ARG A 103 -7.72 -7.39 -6.55
CA ARG A 103 -7.58 -6.02 -7.03
C ARG A 103 -6.23 -5.87 -7.75
N ALA A 104 -6.21 -5.09 -8.84
CA ALA A 104 -5.00 -4.67 -9.51
C ALA A 104 -4.81 -3.15 -9.34
N THR A 105 -3.68 -2.74 -8.78
CA THR A 105 -3.28 -1.33 -8.68
C THR A 105 -2.07 -1.10 -9.57
N ALA A 106 -2.15 -0.12 -10.46
CA ALA A 106 -1.04 0.25 -11.32
C ALA A 106 0.02 1.05 -10.56
N ILE A 107 1.27 0.83 -10.93
CA ILE A 107 2.43 1.59 -10.48
C ILE A 107 2.99 2.32 -11.70
N THR A 108 3.13 3.64 -11.59
CA THR A 108 3.70 4.49 -12.64
C THR A 108 5.03 5.05 -12.23
N VAL A 109 5.75 5.61 -13.21
CA VAL A 109 6.95 6.39 -12.96
C VAL A 109 6.91 7.64 -13.80
N ASP A 110 7.22 8.77 -13.18
CA ASP A 110 7.32 10.04 -13.86
C ASP A 110 8.68 10.21 -14.58
N VAL A 111 8.84 11.33 -15.29
CA VAL A 111 10.07 11.68 -16.04
C VAL A 111 11.27 11.88 -15.11
N HIS A 112 11.05 12.15 -13.82
CA HIS A 112 12.07 12.34 -12.80
C HIS A 112 12.45 11.03 -12.07
N GLY A 113 11.78 9.92 -12.39
CA GLY A 113 11.99 8.64 -11.75
C GLY A 113 11.23 8.48 -10.43
N HIS A 114 10.26 9.34 -10.15
CA HIS A 114 9.38 9.22 -8.99
C HIS A 114 8.32 8.15 -9.24
N VAL A 115 8.12 7.26 -8.27
CA VAL A 115 7.24 6.09 -8.40
C VAL A 115 6.02 6.27 -7.51
N GLU A 116 4.83 6.16 -8.08
CA GLU A 116 3.55 6.26 -7.36
C GLU A 116 2.54 5.18 -7.79
N ASP A 117 1.50 5.02 -6.97
CA ASP A 117 0.31 4.27 -7.35
C ASP A 117 -0.65 5.13 -8.18
N ALA A 118 -1.33 4.51 -9.12
CA ALA A 118 -2.27 5.16 -10.04
C ALA A 118 -3.75 5.01 -9.61
N ASP A 119 -4.03 4.89 -8.31
CA ASP A 119 -5.40 4.76 -7.83
C ASP A 119 -6.28 5.98 -8.13
N GLY A 120 -5.68 7.16 -8.33
CA GLY A 120 -6.37 8.42 -8.65
C GLY A 120 -6.56 8.68 -10.14
N ALA A 121 -6.20 7.73 -11.02
CA ALA A 121 -6.29 7.90 -12.46
C ALA A 121 -7.71 8.17 -12.94
N ASP A 122 -7.86 9.09 -13.90
CA ASP A 122 -9.13 9.27 -14.60
C ASP A 122 -9.37 8.15 -15.63
N ALA A 123 -8.30 7.62 -16.25
CA ALA A 123 -8.40 6.54 -17.23
C ALA A 123 -7.13 5.68 -17.36
N PHE A 124 -7.31 4.46 -17.87
CA PHE A 124 -6.23 3.57 -18.32
C PHE A 124 -6.31 3.40 -19.84
N ILE A 125 -5.19 3.59 -20.52
CA ILE A 125 -5.07 3.53 -21.98
C ILE A 125 -4.36 2.23 -22.36
N PRO A 126 -4.97 1.39 -23.23
CA PRO A 126 -4.38 0.12 -23.62
C PRO A 126 -3.15 0.32 -24.54
N PRO A 127 -2.26 -0.68 -24.60
CA PRO A 127 -1.08 -0.61 -25.46
C PRO A 127 -1.47 -0.43 -26.93
N GLY A 128 -0.85 0.53 -27.61
CA GLY A 128 -1.05 0.79 -29.04
C GLY A 128 -2.19 1.77 -29.36
N GLU A 129 -2.91 2.28 -28.35
CA GLU A 129 -3.77 3.45 -28.49
C GLU A 129 -3.01 4.72 -28.07
N GLU A 130 -3.24 5.83 -28.78
CA GLU A 130 -2.69 7.14 -28.39
C GLU A 130 -3.65 7.85 -27.44
N SER A 131 -3.08 8.54 -26.45
CA SER A 131 -3.81 9.44 -25.55
C SER A 131 -4.42 10.58 -26.38
N VAL A 132 -5.74 10.77 -26.29
CA VAL A 132 -6.48 11.85 -26.98
C VAL A 132 -6.39 13.16 -26.21
#